data_AF-A0A519YDZ0-F1
#
_entry.id   AF-A0A519YDZ0-F1
#
_cell.length_a   1.000
_cell.length_b   1.000
_cell.length_c   1.000
_cell.angle_alpha   90.00
_cell.angle_beta   90.00
_cell.angle_gamma   90.00
#
_symmetry.space_group_name_H-M   'P 1'
#
loop_
_entity.id
_entity.type
_entity.pdbx_description
1 polymer ?
#
loop_
_entity_poly.entity_id
_entity_poly.type
_entity_poly.pdbx_seq_one_letter_code
_entity_poly.pdbx_strand_id
1 'polypeptide(L)'
;AYGLKYLESARTLVCGYEDHYAAQIEMPQVLFGALPARGKLPVTVSETMKAGTGIATADLHRLRYAAPEREGLDSKVMSQIDHIALESIVTAATPGCQVLIAKNGTVVFDQSYGYGTYDQSQPVTSSTLYDLASVTKVAGTLQAIMYLKDQGKLNLDEKVATYLPEMQRTNKRLMTVRDVLLHQAGLKPGIPTWERTVSNGTLKPAYYATLRTDDFPNEVAPGEYSFKAADDSVWAWTLRSQLLPKVKGKYPVEYSDLSFIIMKRLSEKLLGQSLETFLPKEFYKPLGLGSMTYNPLTRFPKSCIAPTENDTYYRREQLQGTVHDQTAALVGGVGGHAGLFATANDLAVLMQMNLQNGRYGGTSFFHTPVVTEFSRPQVAGNKRGLGWDRGDPSKPEGPTSHLRARKLRNDGRLEEAGAAVAAVLQVHLHQHCQVVGGGE
;
A
#
# COMPACT_ATOMS: atom_id res chain seq x y z
N ALA A 1 -4.76 1.10 40.92
CA ALA A 1 -6.20 0.75 41.14
C ALA A 1 -7.00 1.78 41.96
N TYR A 2 -6.64 2.07 43.23
CA TYR A 2 -7.47 2.94 44.11
C TYR A 2 -7.73 4.37 43.59
N GLY A 3 -6.88 4.89 42.70
CA GLY A 3 -7.10 6.18 42.04
C GLY A 3 -8.33 6.23 41.12
N LEU A 4 -8.87 5.08 40.69
CA LEU A 4 -10.06 5.04 39.83
C LEU A 4 -11.29 5.68 40.48
N LYS A 5 -11.37 5.75 41.81
CA LYS A 5 -12.48 6.42 42.52
C LYS A 5 -12.65 7.89 42.13
N TYR A 6 -11.57 8.53 41.66
CA TYR A 6 -11.59 9.93 41.20
C TYR A 6 -12.03 10.07 39.74
N LEU A 7 -12.23 8.97 39.02
CA LEU A 7 -12.56 8.93 37.59
C LEU A 7 -13.91 8.24 37.32
N GLU A 8 -14.73 7.99 38.35
CA GLU A 8 -16.03 7.29 38.23
C GLU A 8 -17.01 7.96 37.27
N SER A 9 -16.87 9.25 37.04
CA SER A 9 -17.68 9.99 36.06
C SER A 9 -17.28 9.73 34.61
N ALA A 10 -16.15 9.06 34.35
CA ALA A 10 -15.71 8.77 33.00
C ALA A 10 -16.61 7.72 32.34
N ARG A 11 -16.99 7.96 31.08
CA ARG A 11 -17.84 7.05 30.30
C ARG A 11 -17.21 5.67 30.09
N THR A 12 -15.88 5.61 29.99
CA THR A 12 -15.13 4.38 29.76
C THR A 12 -13.80 4.47 30.50
N LEU A 13 -13.50 3.42 31.26
CA LEU A 13 -12.28 3.30 32.06
C LEU A 13 -11.58 1.99 31.71
N VAL A 14 -10.27 2.08 31.50
CA VAL A 14 -9.38 0.91 31.45
C VAL A 14 -8.39 1.07 32.58
N CYS A 15 -8.30 0.05 33.44
CA CYS A 15 -7.37 0.04 34.55
C CYS A 15 -6.15 -0.82 34.20
N GLY A 16 -5.02 -0.17 33.93
CA GLY A 16 -3.73 -0.83 34.09
C GLY A 16 -3.50 -1.09 35.58
N TYR A 17 -3.37 -2.35 35.98
CA TYR A 17 -3.13 -2.69 37.38
C TYR A 17 -1.70 -2.35 37.80
N GLU A 18 -0.75 -2.67 36.91
CA GLU A 18 0.68 -2.41 37.04
C GLU A 18 1.09 -1.21 36.16
N ASP A 19 2.17 -0.53 36.54
CA ASP A 19 2.73 0.62 35.82
C ASP A 19 4.02 0.28 35.04
N HIS A 20 4.41 -0.99 34.98
CA HIS A 20 5.58 -1.44 34.24
C HIS A 20 5.44 -1.26 32.72
N TYR A 21 6.57 -1.20 32.01
CA TYR A 21 6.63 -0.94 30.57
C TYR A 21 5.70 -1.82 29.72
N ALA A 22 5.63 -3.12 30.00
CA ALA A 22 4.73 -4.02 29.26
C ALA A 22 3.24 -3.65 29.43
N ALA A 23 2.80 -3.20 30.61
CA ALA A 23 1.42 -2.75 30.82
C ALA A 23 1.14 -1.46 30.04
N GLN A 24 2.12 -0.56 29.96
CA GLN A 24 2.02 0.68 29.19
C GLN A 24 1.90 0.43 27.68
N ILE A 25 2.43 -0.68 27.16
CA ILE A 25 2.25 -1.11 25.75
C ILE A 25 0.90 -1.81 25.52
N GLU A 26 0.45 -2.61 26.47
CA GLU A 26 -0.77 -3.42 26.30
C GLU A 26 -2.06 -2.59 26.52
N MET A 27 -2.03 -1.57 27.40
CA MET A 27 -3.23 -0.76 27.68
C MET A 27 -3.79 0.00 26.46
N PRO A 28 -2.97 0.70 25.64
CA PRO A 28 -3.43 1.28 24.39
C PRO A 28 -4.03 0.23 23.46
N GLN A 29 -3.43 -0.96 23.37
CA GLN A 29 -3.93 -2.03 22.51
C GLN A 29 -5.30 -2.54 22.96
N VAL A 30 -5.56 -2.62 24.26
CA VAL A 30 -6.91 -2.93 24.79
C VAL A 30 -7.89 -1.78 24.48
N LEU A 31 -7.49 -0.53 24.72
CA LEU A 31 -8.31 0.66 24.47
C LEU A 31 -8.75 0.78 23.01
N PHE A 32 -7.84 0.51 22.07
CA PHE A 32 -8.11 0.56 20.64
C PHE A 32 -8.60 -0.77 20.04
N GLY A 33 -8.83 -1.79 20.88
CA GLY A 33 -9.42 -3.07 20.48
C GLY A 33 -8.50 -3.97 19.65
N ALA A 34 -7.18 -3.78 19.72
CA ALA A 34 -6.18 -4.72 19.23
C ALA A 34 -6.02 -5.94 20.13
N LEU A 35 -6.35 -5.79 21.42
CA LEU A 35 -6.42 -6.90 22.37
C LEU A 35 -7.78 -6.94 23.06
N PRO A 36 -8.32 -8.15 23.31
CA PRO A 36 -9.53 -8.28 24.10
C PRO A 36 -9.25 -7.93 25.57
N ALA A 37 -10.11 -7.13 26.18
CA ALA A 37 -10.15 -6.93 27.62
C ALA A 37 -10.70 -8.20 28.28
N ARG A 38 -9.96 -8.77 29.23
CA ARG A 38 -10.40 -9.92 30.04
C ARG A 38 -10.15 -9.71 31.54
N GLY A 39 -9.51 -8.61 31.90
CA GLY A 39 -9.15 -8.29 33.27
C GLY A 39 -10.37 -7.98 34.14
N LYS A 40 -10.24 -8.28 35.43
CA LYS A 40 -11.19 -7.90 36.47
C LYS A 40 -10.44 -7.12 37.54
N LEU A 41 -11.11 -6.19 38.20
CA LEU A 41 -10.55 -5.46 39.33
C LEU A 41 -10.14 -6.44 40.44
N PRO A 42 -8.88 -6.43 40.91
CA PRO A 42 -8.45 -7.33 41.98
C PRO A 42 -8.85 -6.82 43.37
N VAL A 43 -9.27 -5.55 43.48
CA VAL A 43 -9.62 -4.88 44.73
C VAL A 43 -10.91 -4.08 44.55
N THR A 44 -11.67 -3.92 45.63
CA THR A 44 -12.80 -2.99 45.67
C THR A 44 -12.25 -1.57 45.77
N VAL A 45 -12.59 -0.73 44.79
CA VAL A 45 -12.18 0.67 44.73
C VAL A 45 -13.24 1.59 45.35
N SER A 46 -14.51 1.26 45.13
CA SER A 46 -15.67 2.02 45.62
C SER A 46 -16.92 1.13 45.65
N GLU A 47 -18.07 1.71 46.04
CA GLU A 47 -19.35 0.99 46.05
C GLU A 47 -19.78 0.50 44.65
N THR A 48 -19.44 1.26 43.60
CA THR A 48 -19.78 0.97 42.21
C THR A 48 -18.71 0.11 41.51
N MET A 49 -17.45 0.19 41.95
CA MET A 49 -16.32 -0.57 41.39
C MET A 49 -15.77 -1.59 42.40
N LYS A 50 -16.49 -2.70 42.55
CA LYS A 50 -16.11 -3.80 43.43
C LYS A 50 -15.02 -4.70 42.83
N ALA A 51 -14.30 -5.41 43.70
CA ALA A 51 -13.42 -6.50 43.28
C ALA A 51 -14.21 -7.51 42.43
N GLY A 52 -13.61 -7.99 41.34
CA GLY A 52 -14.23 -8.87 40.36
C GLY A 52 -14.98 -8.15 39.23
N THR A 53 -15.20 -6.84 39.31
CA THR A 53 -15.81 -6.06 38.22
C THR A 53 -14.85 -5.95 37.03
N GLY A 54 -15.36 -6.17 35.83
CA GLY A 54 -14.63 -6.01 34.57
C GLY A 54 -15.55 -6.25 33.38
N ILE A 55 -15.22 -5.64 32.25
CA ILE A 55 -15.96 -5.82 30.99
C ILE A 55 -15.08 -6.66 30.07
N ALA A 56 -15.61 -7.79 29.62
CA ALA A 56 -14.94 -8.59 28.60
C ALA A 56 -15.24 -8.00 27.21
N THR A 57 -14.22 -7.86 26.37
CA THR A 57 -14.39 -7.46 24.97
C THR A 57 -13.95 -8.59 24.03
N ALA A 58 -14.54 -8.63 22.83
CA ALA A 58 -14.15 -9.57 21.80
C ALA A 58 -12.79 -9.19 21.18
N ASP A 59 -12.12 -10.18 20.60
CA ASP A 59 -11.00 -9.92 19.70
C ASP A 59 -11.55 -9.37 18.39
N LEU A 60 -11.16 -8.16 18.03
CA LEU A 60 -11.62 -7.49 16.81
C LEU A 60 -10.73 -7.80 15.59
N HIS A 61 -9.70 -8.63 15.77
CA HIS A 61 -8.72 -8.98 14.74
C HIS A 61 -8.11 -7.72 14.10
N ARG A 62 -7.70 -6.76 14.94
CA ARG A 62 -6.82 -5.67 14.52
C ARG A 62 -5.37 -6.13 14.66
N LEU A 63 -4.47 -5.39 14.04
CA LEU A 63 -3.05 -5.57 14.30
C LEU A 63 -2.78 -5.28 15.78
N ARG A 64 -2.10 -6.23 16.43
CA ARG A 64 -1.53 -6.09 17.78
C ARG A 64 -0.01 -6.04 17.70
N TYR A 65 0.64 -5.68 18.80
CA TYR A 65 2.08 -5.44 18.87
C TYR A 65 2.65 -6.21 20.04
N ALA A 66 3.63 -7.06 19.78
CA ALA A 66 4.26 -7.88 20.80
C ALA A 66 5.68 -8.29 20.41
N ALA A 67 6.40 -8.89 21.35
CA ALA A 67 7.71 -9.48 21.09
C ALA A 67 7.59 -10.65 20.09
N PRO A 68 8.63 -10.89 19.25
CA PRO A 68 8.69 -11.99 18.29
C PRO A 68 8.32 -13.37 18.85
N GLU A 69 8.70 -13.65 20.09
CA GLU A 69 8.50 -14.93 20.76
C GLU A 69 7.01 -15.28 20.90
N ARG A 70 6.13 -14.27 20.95
CA ARG A 70 4.68 -14.49 21.03
C ARG A 70 4.12 -15.18 19.79
N GLU A 71 4.80 -15.04 18.65
CA GLU A 71 4.47 -15.69 17.38
C GLU A 71 5.45 -16.82 17.02
N GLY A 72 6.23 -17.30 18.01
CA GLY A 72 7.21 -18.37 17.83
C GLY A 72 8.37 -17.98 16.91
N LEU A 73 8.72 -16.70 16.86
CA LEU A 73 9.90 -16.19 16.16
C LEU A 73 11.02 -15.93 17.17
N ASP A 74 12.27 -16.16 16.76
CA ASP A 74 13.45 -15.91 17.57
C ASP A 74 13.92 -14.46 17.37
N SER A 75 13.90 -13.65 18.43
CA SER A 75 14.37 -12.26 18.39
C SER A 75 15.84 -12.14 17.95
N LYS A 76 16.70 -13.13 18.21
CA LYS A 76 18.09 -13.15 17.74
C LYS A 76 18.21 -13.36 16.23
N VAL A 77 17.25 -14.06 15.63
CA VAL A 77 17.18 -14.16 14.16
C VAL A 77 16.62 -12.87 13.60
N MET A 78 15.60 -12.29 14.24
CA MET A 78 15.02 -11.02 13.78
C MET A 78 16.02 -9.86 13.84
N SER A 79 16.95 -9.83 14.81
CA SER A 79 17.99 -8.80 14.86
C SER A 79 18.99 -8.86 13.69
N GLN A 80 19.00 -9.93 12.88
CA GLN A 80 19.76 -9.94 11.63
C GLN A 80 19.19 -8.95 10.60
N ILE A 81 17.91 -8.58 10.72
CA ILE A 81 17.28 -7.52 9.91
C ILE A 81 17.97 -6.19 10.17
N ASP A 82 18.31 -5.90 11.44
CA ASP A 82 19.04 -4.68 11.82
C ASP A 82 20.37 -4.61 11.04
N HIS A 83 21.08 -5.73 10.95
CA HIS A 83 22.35 -5.79 10.23
C HIS A 83 22.20 -5.51 8.73
N ILE A 84 21.20 -6.10 8.07
CA ILE A 84 20.93 -5.89 6.64
C ILE A 84 20.53 -4.42 6.39
N ALA A 85 19.69 -3.86 7.25
CA ALA A 85 19.27 -2.46 7.15
C ALA A 85 20.46 -1.51 7.30
N LEU A 86 21.30 -1.72 8.32
CA LEU A 86 22.50 -0.91 8.55
C LEU A 86 23.54 -1.08 7.45
N GLU A 87 23.75 -2.30 6.95
CA GLU A 87 24.64 -2.57 5.81
C GLU A 87 24.19 -1.81 4.56
N SER A 88 22.89 -1.80 4.27
CA SER A 88 22.33 -1.05 3.13
C SER A 88 22.59 0.47 3.23
N ILE A 89 22.67 1.00 4.46
CA ILE A 89 22.99 2.41 4.71
C ILE A 89 24.49 2.66 4.55
N VAL A 90 25.33 1.82 5.17
CA VAL A 90 26.79 1.95 5.13
C VAL A 90 27.32 1.80 3.69
N THR A 91 26.70 0.93 2.89
CA THR A 91 27.05 0.71 1.48
C THR A 91 26.41 1.73 0.52
N ALA A 92 25.67 2.72 1.06
CA ALA A 92 24.96 3.74 0.29
C ALA A 92 23.97 3.17 -0.76
N ALA A 93 23.34 2.04 -0.44
CA ALA A 93 22.20 1.52 -1.20
C ALA A 93 20.92 2.33 -0.89
N THR A 94 20.77 2.82 0.34
CA THR A 94 19.70 3.72 0.78
C THR A 94 20.18 4.61 1.93
N PRO A 95 19.78 5.88 2.05
CA PRO A 95 20.12 6.70 3.21
C PRO A 95 19.34 6.31 4.49
N GLY A 96 18.21 5.61 4.35
CA GLY A 96 17.36 5.22 5.47
C GLY A 96 16.12 4.43 5.08
N CYS A 97 15.54 3.71 6.04
CA CYS A 97 14.38 2.86 5.80
C CYS A 97 13.57 2.60 7.07
N GLN A 98 12.33 2.14 6.88
CA GLN A 98 11.50 1.53 7.90
C GLN A 98 11.18 0.09 7.51
N VAL A 99 11.30 -0.83 8.45
CA VAL A 99 10.95 -2.24 8.28
C VAL A 99 9.91 -2.62 9.31
N LEU A 100 8.75 -3.08 8.83
CA LEU A 100 7.67 -3.59 9.66
C LEU A 100 7.32 -5.03 9.24
N ILE A 101 7.26 -5.93 10.22
CA ILE A 101 6.87 -7.34 10.05
C ILE A 101 5.73 -7.66 10.99
N ALA A 102 4.64 -8.17 10.41
CA ALA A 102 3.52 -8.75 11.13
C ALA A 102 3.35 -10.23 10.77
N LYS A 103 3.04 -11.06 11.76
CA LYS A 103 2.72 -12.48 11.61
C LYS A 103 1.46 -12.80 12.41
N ASN A 104 0.50 -13.50 11.79
CA ASN A 104 -0.78 -13.85 12.42
C ASN A 104 -1.52 -12.65 13.08
N GLY A 105 -1.45 -11.47 12.46
CA GLY A 105 -2.05 -10.25 13.01
C GLY A 105 -1.24 -9.57 14.13
N THR A 106 -0.02 -10.03 14.42
CA THR A 106 0.87 -9.43 15.40
C THR A 106 2.07 -8.78 14.71
N VAL A 107 2.22 -7.46 14.83
CA VAL A 107 3.45 -6.75 14.53
C VAL A 107 4.50 -7.18 15.56
N VAL A 108 5.56 -7.83 15.05
CA VAL A 108 6.67 -8.39 15.83
C VAL A 108 7.97 -7.62 15.64
N PHE A 109 8.01 -6.76 14.62
CA PHE A 109 9.15 -5.92 14.30
C PHE A 109 8.63 -4.64 13.64
N ASP A 110 9.04 -3.49 14.14
CA ASP A 110 8.77 -2.16 13.57
C ASP A 110 9.93 -1.26 13.95
N GLN A 111 10.90 -1.11 13.04
CA GLN A 111 12.14 -0.38 13.29
C GLN A 111 12.44 0.58 12.14
N SER A 112 13.06 1.70 12.50
CA SER A 112 13.45 2.78 11.59
C SER A 112 14.96 2.99 11.65
N TYR A 113 15.58 3.22 10.49
CA TYR A 113 17.02 3.33 10.33
C TYR A 113 17.38 4.51 9.44
N GLY A 114 18.51 5.15 9.76
CA GLY A 114 19.10 6.17 8.91
C GLY A 114 18.26 7.45 8.79
N TYR A 115 18.35 8.08 7.61
CA TYR A 115 17.87 9.44 7.37
C TYR A 115 17.20 9.56 5.99
N GLY A 116 16.46 10.64 5.77
CA GLY A 116 15.82 10.97 4.50
C GLY A 116 16.80 11.29 3.37
N THR A 117 18.06 11.56 3.68
CA THR A 117 19.14 11.90 2.75
C THR A 117 20.50 11.57 3.37
N TYR A 118 21.54 11.46 2.54
CA TYR A 118 22.91 11.18 3.03
C TYR A 118 23.54 12.31 3.83
N ASP A 119 23.00 13.53 3.76
CA ASP A 119 23.42 14.65 4.63
C ASP A 119 22.93 14.51 6.08
N GLN A 120 22.13 13.48 6.37
CA GLN A 120 21.62 13.15 7.70
C GLN A 120 20.75 14.26 8.34
N SER A 121 20.11 15.09 7.52
CA SER A 121 19.31 16.24 7.98
C SER A 121 17.98 15.87 8.64
N GLN A 122 17.37 14.75 8.25
CA GLN A 122 16.05 14.33 8.72
C GLN A 122 16.07 12.83 9.08
N PRO A 123 15.97 12.44 10.37
CA PRO A 123 15.95 11.02 10.73
C PRO A 123 14.67 10.34 10.24
N VAL A 124 14.80 9.08 9.83
CA VAL A 124 13.64 8.23 9.55
C VAL A 124 12.98 7.83 10.86
N THR A 125 11.65 7.89 10.91
CA THR A 125 10.85 7.47 12.06
C THR A 125 9.68 6.60 11.61
N SER A 126 8.98 5.97 12.55
CA SER A 126 7.78 5.20 12.26
C SER A 126 6.60 6.03 11.72
N SER A 127 6.72 7.37 11.79
CA SER A 127 5.75 8.33 11.26
C SER A 127 6.17 8.93 9.91
N THR A 128 7.32 8.54 9.34
CA THR A 128 7.78 9.03 8.04
C THR A 128 6.86 8.48 6.93
N LEU A 129 6.32 9.38 6.10
CA LEU A 129 5.53 9.01 4.92
C LEU A 129 6.45 8.75 3.72
N TYR A 130 6.17 7.68 2.98
CA TYR A 130 6.90 7.31 1.78
C TYR A 130 5.98 7.33 0.58
N ASP A 131 6.50 7.73 -0.58
CA ASP A 131 5.89 7.42 -1.86
C ASP A 131 5.87 5.89 -2.03
N LEU A 132 4.69 5.31 -2.19
CA LEU A 132 4.49 3.87 -2.28
C LEU A 132 4.77 3.33 -3.68
N ALA A 133 5.04 4.19 -4.66
CA ALA A 133 5.28 3.83 -6.04
C ALA A 133 4.24 2.80 -6.54
N SER A 134 4.70 1.68 -7.12
CA SER A 134 3.83 0.65 -7.67
C SER A 134 3.00 -0.13 -6.65
N VAL A 135 3.28 -0.03 -5.35
CA VAL A 135 2.38 -0.55 -4.31
C VAL A 135 1.01 0.15 -4.37
N THR A 136 0.95 1.37 -4.93
CA THR A 136 -0.30 2.09 -5.20
C THR A 136 -1.32 1.27 -5.98
N LYS A 137 -0.86 0.43 -6.92
CA LYS A 137 -1.72 -0.47 -7.70
C LYS A 137 -2.59 -1.33 -6.79
N VAL A 138 -1.95 -1.93 -5.79
CA VAL A 138 -2.58 -2.84 -4.82
C VAL A 138 -3.30 -2.07 -3.71
N ALA A 139 -2.68 -1.02 -3.18
CA ALA A 139 -3.20 -0.26 -2.04
C ALA A 139 -4.34 0.72 -2.41
N GLY A 140 -4.47 1.06 -3.69
CA GLY A 140 -5.49 1.98 -4.21
C GLY A 140 -6.40 1.33 -5.24
N THR A 141 -5.98 1.31 -6.50
CA THR A 141 -6.86 0.91 -7.61
C THR A 141 -7.39 -0.52 -7.49
N LEU A 142 -6.58 -1.48 -7.01
CA LEU A 142 -7.05 -2.86 -6.83
C LEU A 142 -8.12 -2.96 -5.74
N GLN A 143 -8.08 -2.14 -4.69
CA GLN A 143 -9.13 -2.09 -3.67
C GLN A 143 -10.46 -1.65 -4.28
N ALA A 144 -10.45 -0.64 -5.15
CA ALA A 144 -11.64 -0.20 -5.88
C ALA A 144 -12.17 -1.27 -6.86
N ILE A 145 -11.28 -1.99 -7.54
CA ILE A 145 -11.66 -3.09 -8.43
C ILE A 145 -12.27 -4.27 -7.66
N MET A 146 -11.66 -4.68 -6.54
CA MET A 146 -12.20 -5.73 -5.67
C MET A 146 -13.54 -5.30 -5.08
N TYR A 147 -13.69 -4.05 -4.67
CA TYR A 147 -14.97 -3.49 -4.22
C TYR A 147 -16.06 -3.60 -5.30
N LEU A 148 -15.77 -3.18 -6.53
CA LEU A 148 -16.74 -3.27 -7.64
C LEU A 148 -17.11 -4.72 -7.97
N LYS A 149 -16.16 -5.65 -7.87
CA LYS A 149 -16.41 -7.09 -8.05
C LYS A 149 -17.26 -7.67 -6.93
N ASP A 150 -16.95 -7.34 -5.68
CA ASP A 150 -17.70 -7.76 -4.48
C ASP A 150 -19.17 -7.31 -4.56
N GLN A 151 -19.40 -6.09 -5.08
CA GLN A 151 -20.73 -5.52 -5.29
C GLN A 151 -21.44 -6.05 -6.55
N GLY A 152 -20.85 -6.99 -7.28
CA GLY A 152 -21.42 -7.54 -8.52
C GLY A 152 -21.45 -6.56 -9.71
N LYS A 153 -20.79 -5.40 -9.61
CA LYS A 153 -20.76 -4.35 -10.65
C LYS A 153 -19.68 -4.58 -11.71
N LEU A 154 -18.72 -5.46 -11.42
CA LEU A 154 -17.61 -5.78 -12.32
C LEU A 154 -17.54 -7.28 -12.57
N ASN A 155 -17.50 -7.66 -13.85
CA ASN A 155 -17.25 -9.02 -14.30
C ASN A 155 -15.83 -9.12 -14.87
N LEU A 156 -15.06 -10.09 -14.37
CA LEU A 156 -13.66 -10.29 -14.74
C LEU A 156 -13.49 -10.76 -16.19
N ASP A 157 -14.45 -11.52 -16.70
CA ASP A 157 -14.37 -12.11 -18.05
C ASP A 157 -15.01 -11.21 -19.13
N GLU A 158 -15.61 -10.09 -18.69
CA GLU A 158 -16.17 -9.07 -19.56
C GLU A 158 -15.07 -8.22 -20.20
N LYS A 159 -15.36 -7.68 -21.39
CA LYS A 159 -14.45 -6.76 -22.06
C LYS A 159 -14.36 -5.44 -21.30
N VAL A 160 -13.15 -4.91 -21.15
CA VAL A 160 -12.97 -3.56 -20.58
C VAL A 160 -13.77 -2.51 -21.37
N ALA A 161 -13.87 -2.71 -22.69
CA ALA A 161 -14.62 -1.84 -23.59
C ALA A 161 -16.15 -1.84 -23.37
N THR A 162 -16.68 -2.77 -22.57
CA THR A 162 -18.08 -2.77 -22.11
C THR A 162 -18.30 -1.67 -21.06
N TYR A 163 -17.28 -1.42 -20.22
CA TYR A 163 -17.31 -0.39 -19.18
C TYR A 163 -16.75 0.96 -19.66
N LEU A 164 -15.81 0.93 -20.62
CA LEU A 164 -15.18 2.09 -21.25
C LEU A 164 -15.42 2.07 -22.76
N PRO A 165 -16.59 2.55 -23.25
CA PRO A 165 -17.00 2.45 -24.65
C PRO A 165 -16.00 3.06 -25.64
N GLU A 166 -15.22 4.06 -25.23
CA GLU A 166 -14.17 4.67 -26.05
C GLU A 166 -13.08 3.67 -26.48
N MET A 167 -12.91 2.56 -25.77
CA MET A 167 -11.95 1.51 -26.14
C MET A 167 -12.43 0.64 -27.31
N GLN A 168 -13.73 0.63 -27.65
CA GLN A 168 -14.31 -0.24 -28.68
C GLN A 168 -13.69 0.01 -30.07
N ARG A 169 -13.27 1.25 -30.34
CA ARG A 169 -12.68 1.68 -31.62
C ARG A 169 -11.15 1.58 -31.66
N THR A 170 -10.54 0.82 -30.75
CA THR A 170 -9.08 0.71 -30.63
C THR A 170 -8.58 -0.73 -30.81
N ASN A 171 -7.26 -0.91 -30.85
CA ASN A 171 -6.63 -2.24 -30.79
C ASN A 171 -6.86 -2.95 -29.44
N LYS A 172 -7.46 -2.28 -28.45
CA LYS A 172 -7.70 -2.77 -27.09
C LYS A 172 -9.09 -3.37 -26.88
N ARG A 173 -9.98 -3.27 -27.87
CA ARG A 173 -11.42 -3.62 -27.74
C ARG A 173 -11.72 -5.04 -27.21
N LEU A 174 -10.78 -5.98 -27.38
CA LEU A 174 -10.97 -7.39 -27.02
C LEU A 174 -10.36 -7.80 -25.66
N MET A 175 -9.64 -6.91 -24.97
CA MET A 175 -9.06 -7.28 -23.67
C MET A 175 -10.16 -7.42 -22.61
N THR A 176 -10.07 -8.49 -21.83
CA THR A 176 -10.93 -8.67 -20.66
C THR A 176 -10.35 -7.95 -19.45
N VAL A 177 -11.17 -7.69 -18.44
CA VAL A 177 -10.69 -7.17 -17.15
C VAL A 177 -9.63 -8.12 -16.56
N ARG A 178 -9.87 -9.43 -16.64
CA ARG A 178 -8.94 -10.48 -16.22
C ARG A 178 -7.58 -10.38 -16.91
N ASP A 179 -7.54 -10.24 -18.23
CA ASP A 179 -6.28 -10.15 -18.97
C ASP A 179 -5.46 -8.92 -18.58
N VAL A 180 -6.14 -7.79 -18.31
CA VAL A 180 -5.50 -6.55 -17.89
C VAL A 180 -4.88 -6.68 -16.49
N LEU A 181 -5.64 -7.23 -15.54
CA LEU A 181 -5.18 -7.47 -14.16
C LEU A 181 -4.07 -8.53 -14.06
N LEU A 182 -4.03 -9.48 -14.99
CA LEU A 182 -2.97 -10.49 -15.09
C LEU A 182 -1.74 -10.04 -15.86
N HIS A 183 -1.71 -8.77 -16.34
CA HIS A 183 -0.63 -8.25 -17.17
C HIS A 183 -0.36 -9.07 -18.45
N GLN A 184 -1.43 -9.62 -19.05
CA GLN A 184 -1.35 -10.46 -20.26
C GLN A 184 -2.20 -9.92 -21.41
N ALA A 185 -2.62 -8.66 -21.32
CA ALA A 185 -3.39 -7.98 -22.35
C ALA A 185 -2.54 -7.45 -23.52
N GLY A 186 -1.22 -7.68 -23.49
CA GLY A 186 -0.27 -7.18 -24.50
C GLY A 186 -0.02 -5.68 -24.42
N LEU A 187 -0.32 -5.03 -23.29
CA LEU A 187 -0.03 -3.62 -23.10
C LEU A 187 1.49 -3.40 -23.02
N LYS A 188 1.97 -2.24 -23.50
CA LYS A 188 3.37 -1.86 -23.30
C LYS A 188 3.66 -1.62 -21.81
N PRO A 189 4.90 -1.82 -21.33
CA PRO A 189 5.24 -1.58 -19.93
C PRO A 189 4.87 -0.18 -19.43
N GLY A 190 5.14 0.84 -20.24
CA GLY A 190 4.70 2.21 -20.01
C GLY A 190 4.68 3.01 -21.30
N ILE A 191 4.33 4.29 -21.18
CA ILE A 191 4.49 5.29 -22.23
C ILE A 191 5.40 6.37 -21.64
N PRO A 192 6.52 6.74 -22.29
CA PRO A 192 7.37 7.82 -21.79
C PRO A 192 6.63 9.15 -22.01
N THR A 193 5.80 9.52 -21.04
CA THR A 193 4.95 10.71 -21.10
C THR A 193 5.80 11.98 -21.01
N TRP A 194 6.84 11.98 -20.16
CA TRP A 194 7.77 13.10 -20.01
C TRP A 194 8.50 13.44 -21.31
N GLU A 195 8.91 12.47 -22.14
CA GLU A 195 9.54 12.74 -23.45
C GLU A 195 8.61 13.53 -24.40
N ARG A 196 7.29 13.40 -24.21
CA ARG A 196 6.30 14.16 -24.99
C ARG A 196 6.18 15.59 -24.50
N THR A 197 6.43 15.84 -23.22
CA THR A 197 6.17 17.11 -22.55
C THR A 197 7.43 17.91 -22.21
N VAL A 198 8.61 17.32 -22.40
CA VAL A 198 9.94 17.94 -22.24
C VAL A 198 10.62 18.12 -23.60
N SER A 199 11.41 19.18 -23.78
CA SER A 199 12.27 19.38 -24.96
C SER A 199 13.60 19.99 -24.55
N ASN A 200 14.71 19.39 -24.98
CA ASN A 200 16.07 19.81 -24.59
C ASN A 200 16.22 19.96 -23.06
N GLY A 201 15.56 19.06 -22.31
CA GLY A 201 15.52 19.07 -20.86
C GLY A 201 14.77 20.25 -20.23
N THR A 202 13.99 21.00 -21.00
CA THR A 202 13.11 22.06 -20.50
C THR A 202 11.66 21.62 -20.60
N LEU A 203 10.87 21.91 -19.57
CA LEU A 203 9.42 21.71 -19.58
C LEU A 203 8.76 22.56 -20.68
N LYS A 204 7.96 21.94 -21.55
CA LYS A 204 7.28 22.68 -22.62
C LYS A 204 6.14 23.54 -22.04
N PRO A 205 6.06 24.84 -22.37
CA PRO A 205 4.99 25.74 -21.87
C PRO A 205 3.56 25.31 -22.23
N ALA A 206 3.39 24.48 -23.27
CA ALA A 206 2.09 23.92 -23.63
C ALA A 206 1.55 22.91 -22.60
N TYR A 207 2.43 22.37 -21.75
CA TYR A 207 2.07 21.35 -20.75
C TYR A 207 2.33 21.81 -19.32
N TYR A 208 3.18 22.82 -19.11
CA TYR A 208 3.54 23.28 -17.78
C TYR A 208 3.55 24.80 -17.65
N ALA A 209 3.28 25.28 -16.45
CA ALA A 209 3.42 26.68 -16.04
C ALA A 209 4.12 26.77 -14.69
N THR A 210 4.72 27.94 -14.40
CA THR A 210 5.41 28.21 -13.13
C THR A 210 4.48 28.77 -12.05
N LEU A 211 3.22 29.02 -12.40
CA LEU A 211 2.19 29.53 -11.49
C LEU A 211 0.98 28.61 -11.56
N ARG A 212 0.42 28.31 -10.39
CA ARG A 212 -0.82 27.56 -10.29
C ARG A 212 -1.98 28.40 -10.80
N THR A 213 -2.72 27.85 -11.75
CA THR A 213 -3.94 28.45 -12.31
C THR A 213 -4.99 27.36 -12.57
N ASP A 214 -6.20 27.75 -12.97
CA ASP A 214 -7.24 26.79 -13.36
C ASP A 214 -6.82 25.94 -14.58
N ASP A 215 -5.98 26.49 -15.46
CA ASP A 215 -5.45 25.77 -16.63
C ASP A 215 -4.25 24.90 -16.27
N PHE A 216 -3.52 25.21 -15.19
CA PHE A 216 -2.37 24.46 -14.69
C PHE A 216 -2.51 24.19 -13.17
N PRO A 217 -3.41 23.27 -12.76
CA PRO A 217 -3.76 23.10 -11.35
C PRO A 217 -2.86 22.13 -10.58
N ASN A 218 -2.10 21.29 -11.28
CA ASN A 218 -1.48 20.08 -10.76
C ASN A 218 0.00 20.29 -10.45
N GLU A 219 0.40 20.32 -9.19
CA GLU A 219 1.82 20.46 -8.83
C GLU A 219 2.61 19.19 -9.16
N VAL A 220 3.60 19.30 -10.07
CA VAL A 220 4.49 18.17 -10.42
C VAL A 220 5.81 18.23 -9.67
N ALA A 221 6.22 19.45 -9.32
CA ALA A 221 7.41 19.83 -8.58
C ALA A 221 7.14 21.22 -7.95
N PRO A 222 7.78 21.59 -6.83
CA PRO A 222 7.70 22.93 -6.26
C PRO A 222 7.78 24.07 -7.30
N GLY A 223 6.67 24.77 -7.50
CA GLY A 223 6.60 25.89 -8.47
C GLY A 223 6.44 25.47 -9.94
N GLU A 224 6.18 24.19 -10.22
CA GLU A 224 5.92 23.65 -11.55
C GLU A 224 4.56 22.95 -11.57
N TYR A 225 3.67 23.40 -12.47
CA TYR A 225 2.29 22.92 -12.53
C TYR A 225 1.95 22.37 -13.91
N SER A 226 1.39 21.17 -13.99
CA SER A 226 0.91 20.60 -15.23
C SER A 226 -0.50 21.05 -15.59
N PHE A 227 -0.76 21.08 -16.89
CA PHE A 227 -2.02 21.45 -17.50
C PHE A 227 -3.20 20.56 -17.10
N LYS A 228 -4.41 21.13 -16.98
CA LYS A 228 -5.62 20.43 -16.52
C LYS A 228 -6.05 19.24 -17.38
N ALA A 229 -5.71 19.26 -18.68
CA ALA A 229 -6.06 18.20 -19.64
C ALA A 229 -5.01 17.07 -19.72
N ALA A 230 -4.12 16.98 -18.73
CA ALA A 230 -3.10 15.94 -18.67
C ALA A 230 -3.69 14.52 -18.62
N ASP A 231 -4.71 14.28 -17.80
CA ASP A 231 -5.36 12.96 -17.70
C ASP A 231 -5.94 12.52 -19.06
N ASP A 232 -6.65 13.42 -19.76
CA ASP A 232 -7.19 13.13 -21.09
C ASP A 232 -6.10 12.88 -22.14
N SER A 233 -4.97 13.59 -22.04
CA SER A 233 -3.82 13.39 -22.93
C SER A 233 -3.16 12.04 -22.71
N VAL A 234 -2.91 11.68 -21.45
CA VAL A 234 -2.35 10.36 -21.06
C VAL A 234 -3.31 9.25 -21.45
N TRP A 235 -4.62 9.44 -21.27
CA TRP A 235 -5.62 8.49 -21.72
C TRP A 235 -5.60 8.31 -23.25
N ALA A 236 -5.57 9.40 -24.01
CA ALA A 236 -5.51 9.33 -25.46
C ALA A 236 -4.21 8.65 -25.96
N TRP A 237 -3.07 8.87 -25.31
CA TRP A 237 -1.83 8.15 -25.60
C TRP A 237 -1.94 6.66 -25.25
N THR A 238 -2.58 6.34 -24.13
CA THR A 238 -2.86 4.96 -23.72
C THR A 238 -3.70 4.26 -24.78
N LEU A 239 -4.80 4.85 -25.24
CA LEU A 239 -5.67 4.30 -26.29
C LEU A 239 -4.92 4.09 -27.61
N ARG A 240 -4.07 5.04 -28.03
CA ARG A 240 -3.30 4.98 -29.28
C ARG A 240 -2.09 4.04 -29.24
N SER A 241 -1.63 3.65 -28.05
CA SER A 241 -0.45 2.77 -27.92
C SER A 241 -0.64 1.44 -28.64
N GLN A 242 0.42 0.96 -29.29
CA GLN A 242 0.43 -0.38 -29.89
C GLN A 242 0.52 -1.45 -28.81
N LEU A 243 -0.12 -2.59 -29.06
CA LEU A 243 0.07 -3.78 -28.22
C LEU A 243 1.39 -4.48 -28.59
N LEU A 244 1.98 -5.17 -27.63
CA LEU A 244 3.11 -6.07 -27.83
C LEU A 244 2.74 -7.16 -28.84
N PRO A 245 3.71 -7.64 -29.65
CA PRO A 245 3.45 -8.72 -30.59
C PRO A 245 3.07 -10.00 -29.83
N LYS A 246 2.17 -10.79 -30.43
CA LYS A 246 1.82 -12.10 -29.89
C LYS A 246 2.93 -13.10 -30.16
N VAL A 247 3.21 -13.95 -29.18
CA VAL A 247 4.08 -15.12 -29.30
C VAL A 247 3.21 -16.37 -29.24
N LYS A 248 3.27 -17.23 -30.26
CA LYS A 248 2.42 -18.44 -30.38
C LYS A 248 0.92 -18.15 -30.16
N GLY A 249 0.42 -17.05 -30.73
CA GLY A 249 -0.99 -16.65 -30.67
C GLY A 249 -1.45 -15.98 -29.37
N LYS A 250 -0.58 -15.83 -28.37
CA LYS A 250 -0.89 -15.17 -27.08
C LYS A 250 -0.01 -13.95 -26.85
N TYR A 251 -0.51 -12.96 -26.11
CA TYR A 251 0.34 -11.88 -25.64
C TYR A 251 1.24 -12.38 -24.51
N PRO A 252 2.46 -11.82 -24.38
CA PRO A 252 3.33 -12.14 -23.25
C PRO A 252 2.71 -11.63 -21.94
N VAL A 253 3.09 -12.27 -20.83
CA VAL A 253 2.85 -11.74 -19.48
C VAL A 253 3.92 -10.68 -19.24
N GLU A 254 3.55 -9.42 -19.37
CA GLU A 254 4.47 -8.27 -19.28
C GLU A 254 3.88 -7.22 -18.35
N TYR A 255 4.64 -6.88 -17.31
CA TYR A 255 4.25 -5.83 -16.35
C TYR A 255 3.95 -4.53 -17.10
N SER A 256 2.85 -3.85 -16.74
CA SER A 256 2.40 -2.65 -17.44
C SER A 256 1.69 -1.66 -16.53
N ASP A 257 2.18 -0.43 -16.48
CA ASP A 257 1.48 0.69 -15.82
C ASP A 257 0.16 1.02 -16.52
N LEU A 258 0.08 0.81 -17.84
CA LEU A 258 -1.14 1.01 -18.60
C LEU A 258 -2.29 0.13 -18.10
N SER A 259 -1.99 -1.06 -17.55
CA SER A 259 -3.02 -1.89 -16.94
C SER A 259 -3.76 -1.14 -15.83
N PHE A 260 -3.02 -0.48 -14.94
CA PHE A 260 -3.61 0.21 -13.79
C PHE A 260 -4.09 1.63 -14.09
N ILE A 261 -3.59 2.27 -15.15
CA ILE A 261 -4.21 3.47 -15.72
C ILE A 261 -5.61 3.13 -16.27
N ILE A 262 -5.75 2.02 -17.01
CA ILE A 262 -7.04 1.55 -17.52
C ILE A 262 -7.97 1.17 -16.36
N MET A 263 -7.48 0.43 -15.35
CA MET A 263 -8.29 0.03 -14.20
C MET A 263 -8.72 1.22 -13.34
N LYS A 264 -7.88 2.26 -13.18
CA LYS A 264 -8.30 3.53 -12.56
C LYS A 264 -9.50 4.10 -13.29
N ARG A 265 -9.38 4.35 -14.60
CA ARG A 265 -10.44 4.98 -15.38
C ARG A 265 -11.73 4.14 -15.39
N LEU A 266 -11.61 2.82 -15.48
CA LEU A 266 -12.74 1.90 -15.35
C LEU A 266 -13.40 2.01 -13.97
N SER A 267 -12.61 1.99 -12.90
CA SER A 267 -13.15 2.05 -11.54
C SER A 267 -13.84 3.38 -11.26
N GLU A 268 -13.24 4.51 -11.63
CA GLU A 268 -13.83 5.84 -11.45
C GLU A 268 -15.11 6.00 -12.28
N LYS A 269 -15.15 5.43 -13.48
CA LYS A 269 -16.36 5.41 -14.32
C LYS A 269 -17.52 4.65 -13.65
N LEU A 270 -17.25 3.50 -13.04
CA LEU A 270 -18.27 2.69 -12.37
C LEU A 270 -18.66 3.22 -10.99
N LEU A 271 -17.73 3.90 -10.30
CA LEU A 271 -17.96 4.50 -8.99
C LEU A 271 -18.62 5.89 -9.07
N GLY A 272 -18.47 6.59 -10.20
CA GLY A 272 -18.99 7.95 -10.39
C GLY A 272 -18.22 9.03 -9.61
N GLN A 273 -17.01 8.72 -9.14
CA GLN A 273 -16.16 9.61 -8.34
C GLN A 273 -14.68 9.21 -8.49
N SER A 274 -13.76 10.11 -8.13
CA SER A 274 -12.32 9.85 -8.20
C SER A 274 -11.86 8.84 -7.15
N LEU A 275 -10.76 8.14 -7.42
CA LEU A 275 -10.11 7.27 -6.43
C LEU A 275 -9.62 8.06 -5.21
N GLU A 276 -9.18 9.30 -5.41
CA GLU A 276 -8.76 10.21 -4.33
C GLU A 276 -9.91 10.55 -3.37
N THR A 277 -11.16 10.50 -3.83
CA THR A 277 -12.35 10.70 -2.97
C THR A 277 -12.85 9.38 -2.38
N PHE A 278 -12.95 8.35 -3.21
CA PHE A 278 -13.53 7.06 -2.85
C PHE A 278 -12.70 6.32 -1.78
N LEU A 279 -11.39 6.21 -1.98
CA LEU A 279 -10.53 5.37 -1.13
C LEU A 279 -10.46 5.89 0.32
N PRO A 280 -10.29 7.21 0.58
CA PRO A 280 -10.34 7.71 1.95
C PRO A 280 -11.66 7.46 2.66
N LYS A 281 -12.78 7.56 1.93
CA LYS A 281 -14.12 7.39 2.50
C LYS A 281 -14.43 5.93 2.83
N GLU A 282 -14.20 5.02 1.89
CA GLU A 282 -14.65 3.64 2.00
C GLU A 282 -13.61 2.72 2.67
N PHE A 283 -12.32 3.04 2.56
CA PHE A 283 -11.23 2.20 3.08
C PHE A 283 -10.38 2.89 4.14
N TYR A 284 -9.75 4.03 3.82
CA TYR A 284 -8.65 4.53 4.67
C TYR A 284 -9.14 5.07 6.02
N LYS A 285 -10.18 5.93 6.04
CA LYS A 285 -10.73 6.45 7.29
C LYS A 285 -11.34 5.34 8.17
N PRO A 286 -12.19 4.43 7.66
CA PRO A 286 -12.75 3.36 8.49
C PRO A 286 -11.71 2.36 9.02
N LEU A 287 -10.62 2.13 8.27
CA LEU A 287 -9.48 1.33 8.73
C LEU A 287 -8.60 2.06 9.76
N GLY A 288 -8.67 3.39 9.82
CA GLY A 288 -7.80 4.22 10.67
C GLY A 288 -6.45 4.54 10.04
N LEU A 289 -6.31 4.48 8.70
CA LEU A 289 -5.09 4.78 7.97
C LEU A 289 -4.90 6.30 7.87
N GLY A 290 -4.44 6.91 8.98
CA GLY A 290 -4.37 8.36 9.12
C GLY A 290 -3.42 9.04 8.14
N SER A 291 -2.34 8.35 7.74
CA SER A 291 -1.30 8.85 6.84
C SER A 291 -1.54 8.52 5.37
N MET A 292 -2.29 7.45 5.06
CA MET A 292 -2.47 6.99 3.68
C MET A 292 -3.25 8.00 2.83
N THR A 293 -2.62 8.54 1.79
CA THR A 293 -3.20 9.61 0.97
C THR A 293 -2.51 9.75 -0.39
N TYR A 294 -3.25 10.27 -1.37
CA TYR A 294 -2.61 10.97 -2.51
C TYR A 294 -2.25 12.39 -2.09
N ASN A 295 -1.34 13.03 -2.82
CA ASN A 295 -1.00 14.46 -2.66
C ASN A 295 -0.71 14.86 -1.19
N PRO A 296 0.28 14.24 -0.52
CA PRO A 296 0.48 14.35 0.93
C PRO A 296 0.76 15.77 1.42
N LEU A 297 1.33 16.65 0.59
CA LEU A 297 1.61 18.05 0.94
C LEU A 297 0.35 18.87 1.23
N THR A 298 -0.84 18.39 0.84
CA THR A 298 -2.12 19.01 1.21
C THR A 298 -2.52 18.78 2.66
N ARG A 299 -1.88 17.83 3.35
CA ARG A 299 -2.25 17.37 4.70
C ARG A 299 -1.08 17.31 5.68
N PHE A 300 0.12 17.09 5.17
CA PHE A 300 1.32 16.89 5.97
C PHE A 300 2.40 17.90 5.59
N PRO A 301 3.16 18.42 6.57
CA PRO A 301 4.32 19.23 6.25
C PRO A 301 5.36 18.37 5.52
N LYS A 302 6.14 19.00 4.63
CA LYS A 302 7.22 18.33 3.86
C LYS A 302 8.18 17.55 4.77
N SER A 303 8.42 18.03 5.99
CA SER A 303 9.26 17.40 7.02
C SER A 303 8.73 16.08 7.59
N CYS A 304 7.52 15.64 7.22
CA CYS A 304 7.01 14.31 7.55
C CYS A 304 7.22 13.30 6.41
N ILE A 305 7.67 13.74 5.23
CA ILE A 305 7.70 12.94 4.01
C ILE A 305 9.15 12.63 3.65
N ALA A 306 9.45 11.40 3.30
CA ALA A 306 10.76 11.00 2.81
C ALA A 306 11.03 11.58 1.39
N PRO A 307 12.24 12.09 1.12
CA PRO A 307 12.71 12.29 -0.25
C PRO A 307 12.65 10.99 -1.05
N THR A 308 12.26 11.06 -2.33
CA THR A 308 11.91 9.86 -3.12
C THR A 308 12.85 9.59 -4.30
N GLU A 309 13.33 10.64 -4.99
CA GLU A 309 14.24 10.52 -6.12
C GLU A 309 14.97 11.86 -6.32
N ASN A 310 16.25 11.82 -6.68
CA ASN A 310 16.92 12.99 -7.25
C ASN A 310 16.72 12.96 -8.77
N ASP A 311 15.64 13.59 -9.24
CA ASP A 311 15.23 13.57 -10.64
C ASP A 311 16.17 14.50 -11.43
N THR A 312 16.97 13.95 -12.34
CA THR A 312 17.99 14.70 -13.09
C THR A 312 17.60 14.99 -14.55
N TYR A 313 16.45 14.50 -15.02
CA TYR A 313 16.09 14.50 -16.44
C TYR A 313 14.73 15.15 -16.73
N TYR A 314 13.77 15.09 -15.79
CA TYR A 314 12.44 15.66 -15.94
C TYR A 314 12.26 16.91 -15.06
N ARG A 315 12.16 16.76 -13.75
CA ARG A 315 11.92 17.88 -12.80
C ARG A 315 13.19 18.54 -12.28
N ARG A 316 14.36 17.89 -12.44
CA ARG A 316 15.69 18.46 -12.11
C ARG A 316 15.85 18.88 -10.65
N GLU A 317 15.23 18.14 -9.73
CA GLU A 317 15.31 18.39 -8.30
C GLU A 317 15.17 17.11 -7.46
N GLN A 318 15.48 17.23 -6.17
CA GLN A 318 15.18 16.21 -5.17
C GLN A 318 13.69 16.22 -4.84
N LEU A 319 12.97 15.21 -5.35
CA LEU A 319 11.54 15.06 -5.14
C LEU A 319 11.24 14.69 -3.69
N GLN A 320 10.28 15.39 -3.10
CA GLN A 320 9.77 15.12 -1.75
C GLN A 320 8.35 15.70 -1.62
N GLY A 321 7.35 14.81 -1.52
CA GLY A 321 5.94 15.17 -1.36
C GLY A 321 5.11 15.23 -2.65
N THR A 322 5.75 15.19 -3.81
CA THR A 322 5.12 14.85 -5.10
C THR A 322 5.52 13.43 -5.50
N VAL A 323 4.65 12.73 -6.24
CA VAL A 323 4.92 11.36 -6.68
C VAL A 323 6.11 11.32 -7.64
N HIS A 324 7.00 10.33 -7.48
CA HIS A 324 8.16 10.17 -8.36
C HIS A 324 7.76 9.78 -9.78
N ASP A 325 6.73 8.95 -9.95
CA ASP A 325 6.29 8.47 -11.26
C ASP A 325 5.88 9.65 -12.14
N GLN A 326 6.51 9.76 -13.32
CA GLN A 326 6.38 10.94 -14.16
C GLN A 326 4.97 11.05 -14.75
N THR A 327 4.32 9.92 -15.04
CA THR A 327 2.95 9.90 -15.59
C THR A 327 1.95 10.24 -14.50
N ALA A 328 2.09 9.67 -13.30
CA ALA A 328 1.25 10.00 -12.16
C ALA A 328 1.40 11.47 -11.75
N ALA A 329 2.63 12.01 -11.74
CA ALA A 329 2.88 13.42 -11.48
C ALA A 329 2.16 14.29 -12.52
N LEU A 330 2.35 13.99 -13.81
CA LEU A 330 1.72 14.72 -14.91
C LEU A 330 0.19 14.83 -14.77
N VAL A 331 -0.49 13.80 -14.28
CA VAL A 331 -1.96 13.77 -14.13
C VAL A 331 -2.47 14.26 -12.75
N GLY A 332 -1.64 14.94 -11.96
CA GLY A 332 -2.04 15.52 -10.66
C GLY A 332 -1.86 14.59 -9.46
N GLY A 333 -0.92 13.63 -9.55
CA GLY A 333 -0.53 12.77 -8.44
C GLY A 333 -1.38 11.51 -8.26
N VAL A 334 -2.51 11.38 -8.97
CA VAL A 334 -3.44 10.25 -8.84
C VAL A 334 -3.36 9.36 -10.08
N GLY A 335 -2.29 8.57 -10.22
CA GLY A 335 -2.04 7.79 -11.44
C GLY A 335 -2.75 6.43 -11.52
N GLY A 336 -3.23 5.90 -10.38
CA GLY A 336 -3.77 4.54 -10.25
C GLY A 336 -2.72 3.42 -10.30
N HIS A 337 -1.64 3.65 -11.05
CA HIS A 337 -0.44 2.83 -11.05
C HIS A 337 0.62 3.30 -10.03
N ALA A 338 0.56 4.57 -9.63
CA ALA A 338 1.42 5.23 -8.65
C ALA A 338 0.69 6.45 -8.04
N GLY A 339 1.21 7.00 -6.93
CA GLY A 339 0.70 8.25 -6.33
C GLY A 339 0.35 8.21 -4.84
N LEU A 340 0.20 7.03 -4.25
CA LEU A 340 -0.11 6.94 -2.82
C LEU A 340 1.13 7.15 -1.98
N PHE A 341 0.94 7.83 -0.85
CA PHE A 341 1.90 7.95 0.23
C PHE A 341 1.34 7.30 1.49
N ALA A 342 2.17 6.63 2.29
CA ALA A 342 1.78 6.11 3.60
C ALA A 342 3.01 5.82 4.49
N THR A 343 2.75 5.60 5.78
CA THR A 343 3.69 4.93 6.70
C THR A 343 3.66 3.41 6.50
N ALA A 344 4.68 2.70 7.02
CA ALA A 344 4.70 1.23 6.95
C ALA A 344 3.53 0.61 7.73
N ASN A 345 3.13 1.23 8.84
CA ASN A 345 2.02 0.76 9.66
C ASN A 345 0.68 0.84 8.94
N ASP A 346 0.36 1.97 8.30
CA ASP A 346 -0.89 2.11 7.55
C ASP A 346 -0.97 1.11 6.40
N LEU A 347 0.14 0.89 5.70
CA LEU A 347 0.22 -0.13 4.67
C LEU A 347 0.00 -1.54 5.27
N ALA A 348 0.60 -1.84 6.42
CA ALA A 348 0.44 -3.12 7.11
C ALA A 348 -1.01 -3.38 7.53
N VAL A 349 -1.72 -2.37 8.04
CA VAL A 349 -3.15 -2.47 8.38
C VAL A 349 -3.99 -2.84 7.15
N LEU A 350 -3.76 -2.15 6.01
CA LEU A 350 -4.48 -2.46 4.77
C LEU A 350 -4.18 -3.89 4.28
N MET A 351 -2.92 -4.32 4.34
CA MET A 351 -2.53 -5.67 3.95
C MET A 351 -3.11 -6.72 4.92
N GLN A 352 -3.19 -6.43 6.21
CA GLN A 352 -3.82 -7.31 7.20
C GLN A 352 -5.34 -7.44 6.93
N MET A 353 -6.02 -6.36 6.55
CA MET A 353 -7.43 -6.42 6.12
C MET A 353 -7.59 -7.35 4.89
N ASN A 354 -6.67 -7.28 3.94
CA ASN A 354 -6.66 -8.18 2.78
C ASN A 354 -6.39 -9.65 3.18
N LEU A 355 -5.43 -9.92 4.06
CA LEU A 355 -5.18 -11.28 4.59
C LEU A 355 -6.39 -11.84 5.35
N GLN A 356 -7.16 -10.96 5.99
CA GLN A 356 -8.43 -11.29 6.65
C GLN A 356 -9.62 -11.24 5.69
N ASN A 357 -9.35 -11.26 4.38
CA ASN A 357 -10.31 -11.36 3.28
C ASN A 357 -11.43 -10.31 3.37
N GLY A 358 -11.07 -9.06 3.65
CA GLY A 358 -12.03 -7.97 3.73
C GLY A 358 -12.53 -7.64 5.12
N ARG A 359 -12.09 -8.33 6.18
CA ARG A 359 -12.53 -8.06 7.56
C ARG A 359 -11.42 -7.44 8.37
N TYR A 360 -11.70 -6.38 9.12
CA TYR A 360 -10.72 -5.79 10.02
C TYR A 360 -11.40 -4.97 11.11
N GLY A 361 -10.96 -5.11 12.37
CA GLY A 361 -11.45 -4.29 13.48
C GLY A 361 -12.96 -4.36 13.69
N GLY A 362 -13.56 -5.55 13.51
CA GLY A 362 -15.00 -5.77 13.60
C GLY A 362 -15.82 -5.26 12.41
N THR A 363 -15.18 -4.71 11.37
CA THR A 363 -15.83 -4.18 10.16
C THR A 363 -15.60 -5.11 8.97
N SER A 364 -16.59 -5.25 8.09
CA SER A 364 -16.47 -5.95 6.80
C SER A 364 -16.43 -4.92 5.67
N PHE A 365 -15.33 -4.91 4.93
CA PHE A 365 -15.06 -4.09 3.73
C PHE A 365 -15.39 -4.83 2.44
N PHE A 366 -15.29 -6.17 2.45
CA PHE A 366 -15.79 -7.06 1.41
C PHE A 366 -16.74 -8.08 2.03
N HIS A 367 -17.78 -8.46 1.30
CA HIS A 367 -18.80 -9.41 1.74
C HIS A 367 -18.65 -10.81 1.11
N THR A 368 -17.81 -10.92 0.09
CA THR A 368 -17.44 -12.15 -0.62
C THR A 368 -15.94 -12.44 -0.41
N PRO A 369 -15.46 -13.66 -0.71
CA PRO A 369 -14.03 -13.98 -0.59
C PRO A 369 -13.18 -13.41 -1.75
N VAL A 370 -13.42 -12.15 -2.12
CA VAL A 370 -12.85 -11.52 -3.32
C VAL A 370 -11.32 -11.44 -3.26
N VAL A 371 -10.73 -11.24 -2.07
CA VAL A 371 -9.26 -11.17 -1.94
C VAL A 371 -8.63 -12.55 -2.21
N THR A 372 -9.25 -13.61 -1.70
CA THR A 372 -8.85 -15.00 -2.03
C THR A 372 -9.03 -15.28 -3.53
N GLU A 373 -10.13 -14.85 -4.14
CA GLU A 373 -10.33 -14.97 -5.59
C GLU A 373 -9.23 -14.24 -6.37
N PHE A 374 -8.79 -13.07 -5.92
CA PHE A 374 -7.81 -12.24 -6.60
C PHE A 374 -6.37 -12.69 -6.38
N SER A 375 -6.06 -13.26 -5.21
CA SER A 375 -4.69 -13.67 -4.87
C SER A 375 -4.29 -15.02 -5.47
N ARG A 376 -5.24 -15.89 -5.85
CA ARG A 376 -4.93 -17.19 -6.46
C ARG A 376 -4.52 -17.08 -7.95
N PRO A 377 -3.78 -18.06 -8.50
CA PRO A 377 -3.51 -18.15 -9.93
C PRO A 377 -4.81 -18.34 -10.70
N GLN A 378 -4.94 -17.63 -11.82
CA GLN A 378 -6.19 -17.62 -12.60
C GLN A 378 -6.12 -18.50 -13.84
N VAL A 379 -4.94 -18.62 -14.46
CA VAL A 379 -4.75 -19.32 -15.73
C VAL A 379 -3.46 -20.14 -15.72
N ALA A 380 -3.46 -21.28 -16.39
CA ALA A 380 -2.28 -22.12 -16.51
C ALA A 380 -1.13 -21.36 -17.19
N GLY A 381 0.07 -21.44 -16.62
CA GLY A 381 1.28 -20.79 -17.13
C GLY A 381 1.47 -19.34 -16.68
N ASN A 382 0.49 -18.70 -16.03
CA ASN A 382 0.65 -17.40 -15.38
C ASN A 382 0.51 -17.56 -13.86
N LYS A 383 1.61 -17.33 -13.13
CA LYS A 383 1.64 -17.49 -11.67
C LYS A 383 1.04 -16.30 -10.91
N ARG A 384 0.72 -15.19 -11.59
CA ARG A 384 0.17 -13.98 -10.98
C ARG A 384 -1.26 -14.19 -10.48
N GLY A 385 -1.60 -13.47 -9.42
CA GLY A 385 -2.99 -13.19 -9.08
C GLY A 385 -3.51 -11.99 -9.88
N LEU A 386 -4.80 -11.71 -9.77
CA LEU A 386 -5.42 -10.52 -10.35
C LEU A 386 -4.89 -9.26 -9.66
N GLY A 387 -3.99 -8.55 -10.31
CA GLY A 387 -3.31 -7.38 -9.74
C GLY A 387 -2.26 -7.70 -8.67
N TRP A 388 -2.06 -8.97 -8.33
CA TRP A 388 -1.11 -9.44 -7.31
C TRP A 388 0.09 -10.14 -7.93
N ASP A 389 1.28 -9.81 -7.42
CA ASP A 389 2.47 -10.60 -7.70
C ASP A 389 2.62 -11.73 -6.68
N ARG A 390 2.67 -12.98 -7.17
CA ARG A 390 2.94 -14.16 -6.33
C ARG A 390 4.42 -14.54 -6.29
N GLY A 391 5.29 -13.74 -6.93
CA GLY A 391 6.69 -14.05 -7.13
C GLY A 391 6.89 -15.22 -8.10
N ASP A 392 8.13 -15.41 -8.53
CA ASP A 392 8.53 -16.57 -9.31
C ASP A 392 9.76 -17.21 -8.66
N PRO A 393 9.63 -18.34 -7.95
CA PRO A 393 10.76 -18.98 -7.26
C PRO A 393 11.90 -19.42 -8.19
N SER A 394 11.67 -19.53 -9.51
CA SER A 394 12.72 -19.78 -10.49
C SER A 394 13.47 -18.53 -10.95
N LYS A 395 13.05 -17.34 -10.52
CA LYS A 395 13.74 -16.08 -10.77
C LYS A 395 14.28 -15.56 -9.44
N PRO A 396 15.60 -15.62 -9.20
CA PRO A 396 16.20 -15.09 -7.99
C PRO A 396 16.02 -13.57 -7.87
N GLU A 397 15.84 -12.89 -9.00
CA GLU A 397 15.58 -11.45 -9.11
C GLU A 397 14.08 -11.19 -9.28
N GLY A 398 13.50 -10.44 -8.34
CA GLY A 398 12.11 -10.03 -8.36
C GLY A 398 11.71 -9.27 -7.10
N PRO A 399 10.57 -8.54 -7.12
CA PRO A 399 10.09 -7.76 -5.97
C PRO A 399 9.61 -8.65 -4.82
N THR A 400 9.63 -9.97 -4.99
CA THR A 400 9.39 -10.89 -3.90
C THR A 400 10.47 -11.94 -3.78
N SER A 401 10.93 -12.14 -2.55
CA SER A 401 11.93 -13.14 -2.21
C SER A 401 11.58 -14.54 -2.73
N HIS A 402 12.57 -15.23 -3.30
CA HIS A 402 12.50 -16.64 -3.67
C HIS A 402 12.28 -17.56 -2.44
N LEU A 403 12.50 -17.03 -1.23
CA LEU A 403 12.32 -17.70 0.06
C LEU A 403 10.88 -17.57 0.63
N ARG A 404 9.86 -17.20 -0.17
CA ARG A 404 8.45 -17.26 0.28
C ARG A 404 8.21 -18.59 0.99
N ALA A 405 7.76 -18.49 2.24
CA ALA A 405 7.94 -19.52 3.24
C ALA A 405 7.47 -20.91 2.78
N ARG A 406 8.43 -21.77 2.45
CA ARG A 406 8.24 -23.20 2.32
C ARG A 406 8.57 -23.82 3.68
N LYS A 407 7.56 -24.25 4.43
CA LYS A 407 7.83 -25.16 5.55
C LYS A 407 7.98 -26.56 4.95
N LEU A 408 9.22 -27.04 4.82
CA LEU A 408 9.48 -28.46 4.56
C LEU A 408 9.18 -29.21 5.86
N ARG A 409 8.22 -30.13 5.83
CA ARG A 409 8.02 -31.10 6.90
C ARG A 409 9.20 -32.07 6.94
N ASN A 410 9.43 -32.66 8.10
CA ASN A 410 10.38 -33.77 8.26
C ASN A 410 10.04 -35.00 7.39
N ASP A 411 8.82 -35.08 6.84
CA ASP A 411 8.36 -36.13 5.90
C ASP A 411 8.54 -35.77 4.41
N GLY A 412 9.14 -34.61 4.10
CA GLY A 412 9.38 -34.15 2.73
C GLY A 412 8.19 -33.45 2.05
N ARG A 413 7.04 -33.28 2.72
CA ARG A 413 5.89 -32.51 2.20
C ARG A 413 5.98 -31.03 2.56
N LEU A 414 5.39 -30.17 1.73
CA LEU A 414 5.25 -28.75 2.01
C LEU A 414 4.07 -28.54 2.99
N GLU A 415 4.30 -27.82 4.08
CA GLU A 415 3.28 -27.32 5.01
C GLU A 415 3.14 -25.80 4.86
N GLU A 416 1.92 -25.30 5.02
CA GLU A 416 1.61 -23.88 4.95
C GLU A 416 2.33 -23.12 6.06
N ALA A 417 3.13 -22.12 5.67
CA ALA A 417 3.64 -21.15 6.62
C ALA A 417 2.52 -20.14 6.94
N GLY A 418 2.32 -19.83 8.22
CA GLY A 418 1.31 -18.85 8.66
C GLY A 418 1.43 -17.51 7.93
N ALA A 419 0.30 -16.82 7.76
CA ALA A 419 0.23 -15.57 7.02
C ALA A 419 1.08 -14.47 7.68
N ALA A 420 1.88 -13.77 6.86
CA ALA A 420 2.72 -12.66 7.30
C ALA A 420 2.64 -11.48 6.33
N VAL A 421 2.69 -10.28 6.88
CA VAL A 421 2.87 -9.02 6.16
C VAL A 421 4.27 -8.52 6.46
N ALA A 422 5.09 -8.32 5.44
CA ALA A 422 6.32 -7.55 5.55
C ALA A 422 6.20 -6.29 4.67
N ALA A 423 6.37 -5.13 5.29
CA ALA A 423 6.46 -3.84 4.63
C ALA A 423 7.86 -3.28 4.86
N VAL A 424 8.62 -3.14 3.77
CA VAL A 424 9.92 -2.49 3.76
C VAL A 424 9.78 -1.22 2.93
N LEU A 425 9.76 -0.08 3.62
CA LEU A 425 9.71 1.24 2.99
C LEU A 425 11.10 1.86 3.10
N GLN A 426 11.67 2.25 1.98
CA GLN A 426 13.03 2.76 1.93
C GLN A 426 13.06 4.08 1.18
N VAL A 427 13.90 4.99 1.66
CA VAL A 427 14.25 6.22 0.97
C VAL A 427 15.13 5.84 -0.22
N HIS A 428 14.81 6.29 -1.43
CA HIS A 428 15.53 5.87 -2.64
C HIS A 428 16.14 7.06 -3.38
N LEU A 429 17.25 6.79 -4.08
CA LEU A 429 17.73 7.62 -5.18
C LEU A 429 17.56 6.92 -6.54
N HIS A 430 17.37 5.59 -6.57
CA HIS A 430 16.92 4.77 -7.72
C HIS A 430 16.21 3.49 -7.22
N GLN A 431 14.99 3.19 -7.68
CA GLN A 431 13.91 2.46 -6.98
C GLN A 431 14.02 0.93 -6.71
N HIS A 432 13.50 0.47 -5.56
CA HIS A 432 12.55 -0.67 -5.37
C HIS A 432 11.85 -0.65 -3.99
N CYS A 433 10.52 -0.43 -3.92
CA CYS A 433 9.73 -0.68 -2.71
C CYS A 433 9.15 -2.11 -2.73
N GLN A 434 9.35 -2.91 -1.68
CA GLN A 434 8.91 -4.32 -1.64
C GLN A 434 7.86 -4.56 -0.54
N VAL A 435 6.73 -5.15 -0.92
CA VAL A 435 5.77 -5.77 0.00
C VAL A 435 5.82 -7.27 -0.24
N VAL A 436 6.34 -8.02 0.73
CA VAL A 436 6.35 -9.49 0.67
C VAL A 436 5.11 -9.98 1.40
N GLY A 437 4.02 -10.18 0.65
CA GLY A 437 2.83 -10.88 1.11
C GLY A 437 2.89 -12.34 0.69
N GLY A 438 3.09 -13.25 1.64
CA GLY A 438 2.84 -14.67 1.44
C GLY A 438 1.35 -14.94 1.65
N GLY A 439 0.60 -15.10 0.56
CA GLY A 439 -0.79 -15.57 0.60
C GLY A 439 -0.85 -17.05 0.24
N GLU A 440 -1.63 -17.79 1.04
CA GLU A 440 -2.06 -19.21 0.97
C GLU A 440 -1.44 -20.07 -0.14
#